data_AF-A0A7W4KGB5-F1
#
_entry.id   AF-A0A7W4KGB5-F1
#
_cell.length_a   1.000
_cell.length_b   1.000
_cell.length_c   1.000
_cell.angle_alpha   90.00
_cell.angle_beta   90.00
_cell.angle_gamma   90.00
#
_symmetry.space_group_name_H-M   'P 1'
#
loop_
_entity.id
_entity.type
_entity.pdbx_description
1 polymer ?
#
loop_
_entity_poly.entity_id
_entity_poly.type
_entity_poly.pdbx_seq_one_letter_code
_entity_poly.pdbx_strand_id
1 'polypeptide(L)'
;MLADYLGDDEKGRGYIALMRRAADHGIYDRIVRWGTSPRPEATTVAVVRMLLPSTDRMQMANILGMSLESLEERLALVLPRGVRDYARTLSCRLPHWHRF
;
A
#
# COMPACT_ATOMS: atom_id res chain seq x y z
N MET A 1 -6.33 8.16 5.55
CA MET A 1 -5.49 8.61 4.41
C MET A 1 -4.76 7.46 3.69
N LEU A 2 -3.82 6.71 4.31
CA LEU A 2 -3.30 5.48 3.68
C LEU A 2 -4.30 4.31 3.77
N ALA A 3 -4.95 4.15 4.93
CA ALA A 3 -6.03 3.18 5.08
C ALA A 3 -7.17 3.44 4.08
N ASP A 4 -7.58 4.71 3.95
CA ASP A 4 -8.59 5.14 2.97
C ASP A 4 -8.13 4.88 1.54
N TYR A 5 -6.86 5.12 1.21
CA TYR A 5 -6.30 4.81 -0.11
C TYR A 5 -6.31 3.31 -0.42
N LEU A 6 -6.09 2.47 0.57
CA LEU A 6 -6.14 1.01 0.42
C LEU A 6 -7.57 0.49 0.33
N GLY A 7 -8.57 1.28 0.72
CA GLY A 7 -10.00 1.01 0.55
C GLY A 7 -10.44 0.98 -0.91
N ASP A 8 -11.48 0.21 -1.21
CA ASP A 8 -11.94 -0.14 -2.57
C ASP A 8 -12.72 0.99 -3.31
N ASP A 9 -12.69 2.24 -2.83
CA ASP A 9 -13.68 3.24 -3.26
C ASP A 9 -13.45 3.84 -4.67
N GLU A 10 -12.32 3.60 -5.34
CA GLU A 10 -12.08 4.18 -6.68
C GLU A 10 -11.34 3.25 -7.66
N LYS A 11 -11.79 3.26 -8.93
CA LYS A 11 -11.17 2.51 -10.03
C LYS A 11 -9.69 2.89 -10.19
N GLY A 12 -8.78 1.93 -9.99
CA GLY A 12 -7.34 2.13 -10.14
C GLY A 12 -6.61 2.60 -8.88
N ARG A 13 -7.33 2.77 -7.76
CA ARG A 13 -6.77 2.92 -6.40
C ARG A 13 -7.11 1.68 -5.57
N GLY A 14 -6.78 1.68 -4.28
CA GLY A 14 -7.05 0.53 -3.41
C GLY A 14 -5.96 -0.53 -3.40
N TYR A 15 -6.12 -1.47 -2.48
CA TYR A 15 -5.21 -2.60 -2.28
C TYR A 15 -5.02 -3.45 -3.55
N ILE A 16 -6.10 -3.76 -4.28
CA ILE A 16 -6.03 -4.56 -5.50
C ILE A 16 -5.22 -3.86 -6.60
N ALA A 17 -5.43 -2.56 -6.81
CA ALA A 17 -4.64 -1.80 -7.79
C ALA A 17 -3.17 -1.71 -7.39
N LEU A 18 -2.88 -1.56 -6.09
CA LEU A 18 -1.52 -1.60 -5.56
C LEU A 18 -0.85 -2.96 -5.84
N MET A 19 -1.56 -4.08 -5.59
CA MET A 19 -1.03 -5.43 -5.87
C MET A 19 -0.83 -5.67 -7.36
N ARG A 20 -1.72 -5.15 -8.22
CA ARG A 20 -1.56 -5.22 -9.68
C ARG A 20 -0.31 -4.47 -10.14
N ARG A 21 -0.11 -3.22 -9.68
CA ARG A 21 1.12 -2.46 -9.99
C ARG A 21 2.37 -3.14 -9.46
N ALA A 22 2.29 -3.78 -8.29
CA ALA A 22 3.39 -4.58 -7.77
C ALA A 22 3.74 -5.75 -8.71
N ALA A 23 2.74 -6.41 -9.31
CA ALA A 23 2.95 -7.45 -10.32
C ALA A 23 3.54 -6.88 -11.61
N ASP A 24 3.01 -5.76 -12.11
CA ASP A 24 3.53 -5.09 -13.32
C ASP A 24 5.01 -4.70 -13.18
N HIS A 25 5.45 -4.36 -11.96
CA HIS A 25 6.83 -4.03 -11.64
C HIS A 25 7.68 -5.23 -11.15
N GLY A 26 7.15 -6.45 -11.15
CA GLY A 26 7.88 -7.66 -10.75
C GLY A 26 8.24 -7.72 -9.25
N ILE A 27 7.57 -6.92 -8.42
CA ILE A 27 7.79 -6.86 -6.96
C ILE A 27 6.63 -7.45 -6.15
N TYR A 28 5.70 -8.16 -6.79
CA TYR A 28 4.51 -8.74 -6.15
C TYR A 28 4.84 -9.54 -4.88
N ASP A 29 5.76 -10.50 -4.96
CA ASP A 29 6.14 -11.36 -3.82
C ASP A 29 6.73 -10.57 -2.64
N ARG A 30 7.37 -9.43 -2.94
CA ARG A 30 7.88 -8.52 -1.90
C ARG A 30 6.72 -7.86 -1.16
N ILE A 31 5.68 -7.43 -1.89
CA ILE A 31 4.52 -6.76 -1.30
C ILE A 31 3.63 -7.76 -0.56
N VAL A 32 3.44 -8.97 -1.10
CA VAL A 32 2.74 -10.06 -0.39
C VAL A 32 3.42 -10.37 0.95
N ARG A 33 4.75 -10.38 0.98
CA ARG A 33 5.52 -10.57 2.23
C ARG A 33 5.27 -9.47 3.27
N TRP A 34 4.90 -8.26 2.88
CA TRP A 34 4.47 -7.25 3.85
C TRP A 34 3.17 -7.65 4.54
N GLY A 35 2.23 -8.23 3.78
CA GLY A 35 0.95 -8.73 4.27
C GLY A 35 1.07 -9.81 5.35
N THR A 36 2.05 -10.70 5.19
CA THR A 36 2.23 -11.89 6.05
C THR A 36 3.27 -11.70 7.15
N SER A 37 4.20 -10.74 7.01
CA SER A 37 5.20 -10.46 8.03
C SER A 37 4.56 -9.81 9.27
N PRO A 38 4.87 -10.29 10.50
CA PRO A 38 4.39 -9.65 11.73
C PRO A 38 4.98 -8.25 11.90
N ARG A 39 6.19 -8.00 11.39
CA ARG A 39 6.90 -6.72 11.44
C ARG A 39 7.56 -6.47 10.07
N PRO A 40 6.79 -5.98 9.07
CA PRO A 40 7.36 -5.69 7.77
C PRO A 40 8.36 -4.54 7.90
N GLU A 41 9.54 -4.74 7.33
CA GLU A 41 10.59 -3.73 7.28
C GLU A 41 10.16 -2.54 6.43
N ALA A 42 10.78 -1.39 6.70
CA ALA A 42 10.62 -0.21 5.86
C ALA A 42 11.06 -0.52 4.42
N THR A 43 10.46 0.19 3.47
CA THR A 43 10.83 0.09 2.06
C THR A 43 11.60 1.33 1.61
N THR A 44 11.85 1.44 0.31
CA THR A 44 12.53 2.59 -0.30
C THR A 44 11.51 3.50 -0.99
N VAL A 45 11.88 4.78 -1.14
CA VAL A 45 11.12 5.76 -1.92
C VAL A 45 10.91 5.29 -3.37
N ALA A 46 11.87 4.58 -3.95
CA ALA A 46 11.74 4.00 -5.29
C ALA A 46 10.57 2.99 -5.37
N VAL A 47 10.41 2.13 -4.36
CA VAL A 47 9.28 1.19 -4.29
C VAL A 47 7.97 1.94 -4.08
N VAL A 48 7.95 2.99 -3.26
CA VAL A 48 6.77 3.86 -3.12
C VAL A 48 6.36 4.46 -4.47
N ARG A 49 7.33 4.99 -5.24
CA ARG A 49 7.13 5.56 -6.57
C ARG A 49 6.59 4.55 -7.59
N MET A 50 7.01 3.28 -7.50
CA MET A 50 6.50 2.19 -8.35
C MET A 50 5.04 1.83 -8.00
N LEU A 51 4.71 1.79 -6.71
CA LEU A 51 3.41 1.31 -6.24
C LEU A 51 2.30 2.36 -6.30
N LEU A 52 2.66 3.63 -6.14
CA LEU A 52 1.73 4.75 -6.01
C LEU A 52 1.96 5.75 -7.14
N PRO A 53 0.96 5.96 -8.03
CA PRO A 53 1.01 6.95 -9.09
C PRO A 53 1.41 8.33 -8.56
N SER A 54 2.12 9.12 -9.37
CA SER A 54 2.52 10.49 -8.99
C SER A 54 1.32 11.36 -8.60
N THR A 55 0.21 11.26 -9.34
CA THR A 55 -1.03 12.00 -9.06
C THR A 55 -1.57 11.69 -7.66
N ASP A 56 -1.60 10.41 -7.28
CA ASP A 56 -2.07 9.99 -5.96
C ASP A 56 -1.15 10.51 -4.85
N ARG A 57 0.16 10.44 -5.05
CA ARG A 57 1.15 10.93 -4.07
C ARG A 57 1.09 12.46 -3.93
N MET A 58 0.93 13.20 -5.03
CA MET A 58 0.74 14.66 -4.97
C MET A 58 -0.56 15.03 -4.25
N GLN A 59 -1.66 14.35 -4.55
CA GLN A 59 -2.93 14.57 -3.85
C GLN A 59 -2.79 14.29 -2.35
N MET A 60 -2.14 13.19 -1.98
CA MET A 60 -1.83 12.85 -0.59
C MET A 60 -0.98 13.91 0.11
N ALA A 61 0.05 14.42 -0.56
CA ALA A 61 0.95 15.44 -0.02
C ALA A 61 0.17 16.73 0.26
N ASN A 62 -0.67 17.15 -0.69
CA ASN A 62 -1.53 18.32 -0.56
C ASN A 62 -2.52 18.19 0.61
N ILE A 63 -3.18 17.04 0.75
CA ILE A 63 -4.13 16.78 1.85
C ILE A 63 -3.44 16.88 3.21
N LEU A 64 -2.19 16.45 3.32
CA LEU A 64 -1.42 16.52 4.57
C LEU A 64 -0.72 17.86 4.80
N GLY A 65 -0.74 18.78 3.83
CA GLY A 65 0.10 19.98 3.88
C GLY A 65 1.60 19.65 3.95
N MET A 66 2.03 18.54 3.35
CA MET A 66 3.43 18.10 3.33
C MET A 66 4.04 18.30 1.95
N SER A 67 5.37 18.43 1.87
CA SER A 67 6.07 18.31 0.60
C SER A 67 5.93 16.88 0.05
N LEU A 68 6.00 16.72 -1.27
CA LEU A 68 5.96 15.41 -1.91
C LEU A 68 7.13 14.52 -1.43
N GLU A 69 8.31 15.09 -1.26
CA GLU A 69 9.49 14.39 -0.76
C GLU A 69 9.27 13.86 0.67
N SER A 70 8.84 14.71 1.61
CA SER A 70 8.58 14.29 2.98
C SER A 70 7.44 13.27 3.08
N LEU A 71 6.45 13.36 2.19
CA LEU A 71 5.42 12.33 2.07
C LEU A 71 6.03 10.99 1.63
N GLU A 72 6.85 10.98 0.58
CA GLU A 72 7.45 9.77 0.03
C GLU A 72 8.34 9.05 1.05
N GLU A 73 9.16 9.81 1.79
CA GLU A 73 9.98 9.29 2.89
C GLU A 73 9.10 8.68 3.99
N ARG A 74 8.03 9.38 4.37
CA ARG A 74 7.08 8.87 5.36
C ARG A 74 6.41 7.59 4.87
N LEU A 75 5.98 7.55 3.60
CA LEU A 75 5.37 6.37 2.98
C LEU A 75 6.36 5.19 2.94
N ALA A 76 7.65 5.43 2.72
CA ALA A 76 8.65 4.38 2.75
C ALA A 76 8.69 3.65 4.12
N LEU A 77 8.38 4.37 5.21
CA LEU A 77 8.30 3.80 6.56
C LEU A 77 6.97 3.12 6.86
N VAL A 78 5.85 3.70 6.42
CA VAL A 78 4.50 3.29 6.87
C VAL A 78 3.74 2.41 5.88
N LEU A 79 4.07 2.44 4.59
CA LEU A 79 3.37 1.68 3.56
C LEU A 79 3.39 0.16 3.81
N PRO A 80 4.53 -0.47 4.17
CA PRO A 80 4.57 -1.91 4.44
C PRO A 80 3.64 -2.32 5.59
N ARG A 81 3.57 -1.49 6.65
CA ARG A 81 2.65 -1.72 7.78
C ARG A 81 1.20 -1.51 7.39
N GLY A 82 0.91 -0.48 6.59
CA GLY A 82 -0.45 -0.23 6.08
C GLY A 82 -0.97 -1.39 5.23
N VAL A 83 -0.13 -1.94 4.35
CA VAL A 83 -0.46 -3.14 3.55
C VAL A 83 -0.73 -4.34 4.45
N ARG A 84 0.09 -4.58 5.48
CA ARG A 84 -0.14 -5.63 6.49
C ARG A 84 -1.48 -5.49 7.19
N ASP A 85 -1.76 -4.29 7.72
CA ASP A 85 -2.96 -4.05 8.53
C ASP A 85 -4.22 -4.19 7.69
N TYR A 86 -4.17 -3.75 6.43
CA TYR A 86 -5.24 -3.96 5.47
C TYR A 86 -5.43 -5.43 5.10
N ALA A 87 -4.36 -6.16 4.77
CA ALA A 87 -4.42 -7.59 4.44
C ALA A 87 -4.98 -8.43 5.61
N ARG A 88 -4.63 -8.07 6.85
CA ARG A 88 -5.24 -8.68 8.05
C ARG A 88 -6.72 -8.36 8.17
N THR A 89 -7.11 -7.11 7.92
CA THR A 89 -8.52 -6.70 7.94
C THR A 89 -9.34 -7.49 6.91
N LEU A 90 -8.83 -7.67 5.68
CA LEU A 90 -9.45 -8.54 4.68
C LEU A 90 -9.58 -9.99 5.16
N SER A 91 -8.52 -10.55 5.74
CA SER A 91 -8.49 -11.93 6.25
C SER A 91 -9.45 -12.16 7.43
N CYS A 92 -9.80 -11.10 8.16
CA CYS A 92 -10.78 -11.12 9.25
C CYS A 92 -12.22 -10.89 8.75
N ARG A 93 -12.41 -10.25 7.59
CA ARG A 93 -13.73 -10.00 6.97
C ARG A 93 -14.21 -11.15 6.09
N LEU A 94 -13.29 -11.98 5.60
CA LEU A 94 -13.65 -13.18 4.82
C LEU A 94 -14.13 -14.31 5.76
N PRO A 95 -15.27 -14.96 5.46
CA PRO A 95 -15.68 -16.16 6.18
C PRO A 95 -14.63 -17.27 6.05
N HIS A 96 -14.50 -18.11 7.08
CA HIS A 96 -13.43 -19.11 7.24
C HIS A 96 -13.24 -20.08 6.06
N TRP A 97 -14.24 -20.23 5.18
CA TRP A 97 -14.23 -21.16 4.05
C TRP A 97 -13.44 -20.70 2.81
N HIS A 98 -12.90 -19.47 2.80
CA HIS A 98 -12.14 -18.92 1.67
C HIS A 98 -10.61 -18.93 1.88
N ARG A 99 -10.10 -19.65 2.88
CA ARG A 99 -8.66 -19.83 3.13
C ARG A 99 -8.16 -21.17 2.57
N PHE A 100 -8.12 -21.30 1.24
CA PHE A 100 -7.45 -22.41 0.56
C PHE A 100 -6.71 -21.89 -0.67
#